data_AF-A0AAE5ACV7-F1
#
_entry.id   AF-A0AAE5ACV7-F1
#
_cell.length_a   1.000
_cell.length_b   1.000
_cell.length_c   1.000
_cell.angle_alpha   90.00
_cell.angle_beta   90.00
_cell.angle_gamma   90.00
#
_symmetry.space_group_name_H-M   'P 1'
#
loop_
_entity.id
_entity.type
_entity.pdbx_description
1 polymer ?
#
loop_
_entity_poly.entity_id
_entity_poly.type
_entity_poly.pdbx_seq_one_letter_code
_entity_poly.pdbx_strand_id
1 'polypeptide(L)'
;MRTRSLAFIPWAPVAQGGLAGARQTLADIARAHQCPVGQVAIAWLLHLSPAMLPIPGTSRRTHLEENLAAADVQLTTEQIDELSAAAS
;
A
#
# COMPACT_ATOMS: atom_id res chain seq x y z
N MET A 1 -5.49 -17.57 13.12
CA MET A 1 -4.50 -16.48 13.29
C MET A 1 -5.13 -15.08 13.25
N ARG A 2 -6.39 -14.92 13.72
CA ARG A 2 -7.19 -13.67 13.60
C ARG A 2 -7.58 -13.04 14.95
N THR A 3 -7.03 -13.51 16.07
CA THR A 3 -7.52 -13.21 17.42
C THR A 3 -6.49 -12.54 18.34
N ARG A 4 -5.36 -12.08 17.82
CA ARG A 4 -4.40 -11.26 18.58
C ARG A 4 -4.22 -9.94 17.87
N SER A 5 -4.67 -8.85 18.51
CA SER A 5 -4.49 -7.47 18.05
C SER A 5 -3.05 -7.01 18.22
N LEU A 6 -2.11 -7.72 17.59
CA LEU A 6 -0.71 -7.30 17.52
C LEU A 6 -0.58 -6.33 16.36
N ALA A 7 -0.10 -5.13 16.65
CA ALA A 7 0.27 -4.18 15.61
C ALA A 7 1.39 -4.79 14.75
N PHE A 8 1.21 -4.73 13.44
CA PHE A 8 2.24 -5.10 12.47
C PHE A 8 2.76 -3.81 11.82
N ILE A 9 4.05 -3.56 12.01
CA ILE A 9 4.70 -2.29 11.68
C ILE A 9 5.85 -2.56 10.69
N PRO A 10 5.55 -2.82 9.40
CA PRO A 10 6.59 -3.17 8.44
C PRO A 10 7.47 -1.96 8.11
N TRP A 11 8.79 -2.17 8.16
CA TRP A 11 9.78 -1.19 7.75
C TRP A 11 10.01 -1.23 6.23
N ALA A 12 10.14 -0.06 5.61
CA ALA A 12 10.34 0.12 4.16
C ALA A 12 9.35 -0.65 3.25
N PRO A 13 8.04 -0.62 3.52
CA PRO A 13 7.09 -1.56 2.91
C PRO A 13 6.83 -1.33 1.41
N VAL A 14 7.16 -0.15 0.89
CA VAL A 14 7.01 0.22 -0.53
C VAL A 14 8.36 0.21 -1.26
N ALA A 15 9.46 0.20 -0.51
CA ALA A 15 10.82 0.22 -1.04
C ALA A 15 11.44 -1.19 -1.02
N GLN A 16 12.63 -1.34 -1.61
CA GLN A 16 13.43 -2.59 -1.56
C GLN A 16 12.82 -3.84 -2.23
N GLY A 17 11.84 -3.67 -3.11
CA GLY A 17 11.43 -4.74 -4.03
C GLY A 17 10.41 -5.75 -3.46
N GLY A 18 9.92 -5.56 -2.23
CA GLY A 18 8.87 -6.42 -1.65
C GLY A 18 7.55 -6.44 -2.44
N LEU A 19 7.34 -5.49 -3.34
CA LEU A 19 6.19 -5.39 -4.24
C LEU A 19 6.57 -5.54 -5.72
N ALA A 20 7.71 -6.17 -6.02
CA ALA A 20 8.17 -6.30 -7.41
C ALA A 20 7.18 -7.09 -8.29
N GLY A 21 6.56 -8.15 -7.75
CA GLY A 21 5.53 -8.94 -8.44
C GLY A 21 4.26 -8.15 -8.76
N ALA A 22 3.89 -7.21 -7.88
CA ALA A 22 2.69 -6.38 -8.04
C ALA A 22 2.94 -5.07 -8.79
N ARG A 23 4.15 -4.81 -9.32
CA ARG A 23 4.51 -3.49 -9.87
C ARG A 23 3.58 -3.03 -11.00
N GLN A 24 3.21 -3.92 -11.91
CA GLN A 24 2.35 -3.58 -13.04
C GLN A 24 0.92 -3.29 -12.57
N THR A 25 0.35 -4.18 -11.76
CA THR A 25 -0.97 -4.01 -11.13
C THR A 25 -1.07 -2.70 -10.34
N LEU A 26 -0.07 -2.40 -9.52
CA LEU A 26 0.01 -1.13 -8.79
C LEU A 26 -0.01 0.08 -9.72
N ALA A 27 0.71 0.02 -10.84
CA ALA A 27 0.76 1.12 -11.81
C ALA A 27 -0.57 1.31 -12.55
N ASP A 28 -1.27 0.23 -12.87
CA ASP A 28 -2.56 0.29 -13.57
C ASP A 28 -3.67 0.81 -12.67
N ILE A 29 -3.71 0.35 -11.42
CA ILE A 29 -4.64 0.86 -10.40
C ILE A 29 -4.35 2.33 -10.09
N ALA A 30 -3.08 2.71 -9.94
CA ALA A 30 -2.69 4.10 -9.71
C ALA A 30 -3.16 5.03 -10.85
N ARG A 31 -3.08 4.56 -12.10
CA ARG A 31 -3.60 5.29 -13.27
C ARG A 31 -5.11 5.46 -13.21
N ALA A 32 -5.84 4.43 -12.82
CA ALA A 32 -7.30 4.47 -12.68
C ALA A 32 -7.74 5.45 -11.58
N HIS A 33 -7.02 5.50 -10.46
CA HIS A 33 -7.26 6.41 -9.34
C HIS A 33 -6.61 7.80 -9.50
N GLN A 34 -5.86 8.02 -10.60
CA GLN A 34 -5.13 9.26 -10.86
C GLN A 34 -4.22 9.69 -9.69
N CYS A 35 -3.59 8.72 -9.04
CA CYS A 35 -2.74 8.94 -7.88
C CYS A 35 -1.33 8.34 -8.06
N PRO A 36 -0.35 8.72 -7.24
CA PRO A 36 0.96 8.09 -7.25
C PRO A 36 0.91 6.60 -6.88
N VAL A 37 1.77 5.79 -7.52
CA VAL A 37 1.88 4.33 -7.25
C VAL A 37 2.11 4.02 -5.77
N GLY A 38 2.89 4.85 -5.08
CA GLY A 38 3.14 4.70 -3.64
C GLY A 38 1.87 4.80 -2.80
N GLN A 39 0.89 5.60 -3.20
CA GLN A 39 -0.38 5.72 -2.49
C GLN A 39 -1.19 4.43 -2.57
N VAL A 40 -1.28 3.83 -3.76
CA VAL A 40 -1.96 2.55 -3.94
C VAL A 40 -1.31 1.45 -3.10
N ALA A 41 0.03 1.41 -3.09
CA ALA A 41 0.77 0.44 -2.30
C ALA A 41 0.49 0.57 -0.79
N ILE A 42 0.51 1.80 -0.26
CA ILE A 42 0.24 2.06 1.16
C ILE A 42 -1.23 1.77 1.49
N ALA A 43 -2.17 2.19 0.64
CA ALA A 43 -3.60 1.94 0.82
C ALA A 43 -3.92 0.44 0.87
N TRP A 44 -3.32 -0.35 -0.02
CA TRP A 44 -3.46 -1.81 -0.01
C TRP A 44 -2.91 -2.43 1.27
N LEU A 45 -1.73 -2.02 1.73
CA LEU A 45 -1.17 -2.52 3.00
C LEU A 45 -2.11 -2.23 4.18
N LEU A 46 -2.61 -1.00 4.29
CA LEU A 46 -3.56 -0.59 5.33
C LEU A 46 -4.85 -1.42 5.30
N HIS A 47 -5.25 -1.93 4.13
CA HIS A 47 -6.42 -2.80 3.99
C HIS A 47 -6.20 -4.21 4.57
N LEU A 48 -4.96 -4.74 4.55
CA LEU A 48 -4.68 -6.13 4.94
C LEU A 48 -5.03 -6.44 6.41
N SER A 49 -5.01 -5.43 7.28
CA SER A 49 -5.35 -5.59 8.70
C SER A 49 -5.65 -4.24 9.36
N PRO A 50 -6.65 -4.16 10.26
CA PRO A 50 -6.87 -2.95 11.07
C PRO A 50 -5.70 -2.65 12.04
N ALA A 51 -4.77 -3.59 12.22
CA ALA A 51 -3.57 -3.42 13.03
C ALA A 51 -2.30 -3.20 12.18
N MET A 52 -2.44 -2.86 10.88
CA MET A 52 -1.32 -2.52 10.00
C MET A 52 -0.90 -1.05 10.19
N LEU A 53 0.39 -0.82 10.46
CA LEU A 53 0.99 0.51 10.56
C LEU A 53 2.27 0.58 9.71
N PRO A 54 2.17 0.76 8.38
CA PRO A 54 3.35 0.78 7.52
C PRO A 54 4.20 2.01 7.83
N ILE A 55 5.54 1.88 7.77
CA ILE A 55 6.47 3.01 7.89
C ILE A 55 7.09 3.32 6.51
N PRO A 56 6.38 4.06 5.64
CA PRO A 56 6.94 4.50 4.37
C PRO A 56 7.99 5.59 4.62
N GLY A 57 9.25 5.28 4.33
CA GLY A 57 10.36 6.23 4.47
C GLY A 57 10.35 7.30 3.38
N THR A 58 10.64 8.55 3.74
CA THR A 58 10.89 9.63 2.78
C THR A 58 11.76 10.73 3.40
N SER A 59 12.61 11.36 2.59
CA SER A 59 13.35 12.60 2.92
C SER A 59 12.78 13.83 2.20
N ARG A 60 11.74 13.67 1.39
CA ARG A 60 11.11 14.72 0.58
C ARG A 60 9.72 15.02 1.10
N ARG A 61 9.42 16.31 1.25
CA ARG A 61 8.10 16.80 1.70
C ARG A 61 6.97 16.36 0.78
N THR A 62 7.17 16.40 -0.53
CA THR A 62 6.15 15.96 -1.51
C THR A 62 5.74 14.51 -1.29
N HIS A 63 6.71 13.61 -1.13
CA HIS A 63 6.45 12.20 -0.81
C HIS A 63 5.81 12.01 0.56
N LEU A 64 6.08 12.88 1.55
CA LEU A 64 5.39 12.84 2.83
C LEU A 64 3.90 13.13 2.64
N GLU A 65 3.59 14.19 1.89
CA GLU A 65 2.21 14.55 1.54
C GLU A 65 1.52 13.42 0.77
N GLU A 66 2.23 12.79 -0.18
CA GLU A 66 1.73 11.61 -0.90
C GLU A 66 1.45 10.44 0.04
N ASN A 67 2.38 10.09 0.94
CA ASN A 67 2.22 9.00 1.90
C ASN A 67 1.02 9.21 2.82
N LEU A 68 0.76 10.45 3.24
CA LEU A 68 -0.38 10.79 4.09
C LEU A 68 -1.70 10.64 3.34
N ALA A 69 -1.77 11.15 2.11
CA ALA A 69 -2.96 11.06 1.26
C ALA A 69 -3.32 9.62 0.84
N ALA A 70 -2.40 8.66 1.00
CA ALA A 70 -2.68 7.24 0.75
C ALA A 70 -3.82 6.69 1.62
N ALA A 71 -4.03 7.24 2.83
CA ALA A 71 -5.12 6.81 3.71
C ALA A 71 -6.53 7.12 3.13
N ASP A 72 -6.62 8.07 2.20
CA ASP A 72 -7.88 8.47 1.59
C ASP A 72 -8.21 7.67 0.31
N VAL A 73 -7.24 6.91 -0.23
CA VAL A 73 -7.44 6.09 -1.44
C VAL A 73 -8.36 4.91 -1.14
N GLN A 74 -9.54 4.91 -1.77
CA GLN A 74 -10.53 3.84 -1.64
C GLN A 74 -10.37 2.80 -2.75
N LEU A 75 -9.65 1.72 -2.46
CA LEU A 75 -9.52 0.59 -3.39
C LEU A 75 -10.81 -0.25 -3.40
N THR A 76 -11.22 -0.71 -4.59
CA THR A 76 -12.34 -1.65 -4.69
C THR A 76 -11.91 -3.05 -4.24
N THR A 77 -12.87 -3.90 -3.88
CA THR A 77 -12.59 -5.29 -3.51
C THR A 77 -11.81 -6.02 -4.61
N GLU A 78 -12.17 -5.80 -5.87
CA GLU A 78 -11.50 -6.41 -7.02
C GLU A 78 -10.04 -5.97 -7.13
N GLN A 79 -9.75 -4.69 -6.87
CA GLN A 79 -8.39 -4.16 -6.89
C GLN A 79 -7.54 -4.72 -5.74
N ILE A 80 -8.14 -4.90 -4.56
CA ILE A 80 -7.49 -5.53 -3.41
C ILE A 80 -7.16 -6.98 -3.70
N ASP A 81 -8.09 -7.72 -4.30
CA ASP A 81 -7.89 -9.12 -4.68
C ASP A 81 -6.81 -9.26 -5.74
N GLU A 82 -6.81 -8.39 -6.76
CA GLU A 82 -5.79 -8.35 -7.82
C GLU A 82 -4.39 -8.11 -7.25
N LEU A 83 -4.26 -7.13 -6.35
CA LEU A 83 -2.99 -6.82 -5.68
C LEU A 83 -2.53 -7.95 -4.76
N SER A 84 -3.46 -8.57 -4.03
CA SER A 84 -3.14 -9.69 -3.14
C SER A 84 -2.66 -10.92 -3.91
N ALA A 85 -3.24 -11.18 -5.08
CA ALA A 85 -2.78 -12.24 -5.98
C ALA A 85 -1.40 -11.93 -6.58
N ALA A 86 -1.16 -10.68 -6.99
CA ALA A 86 0.10 -10.27 -7.62
C ALA A 86 1.28 -10.10 -6.64
N ALA A 87 1.00 -9.89 -5.35
CA ALA A 87 2.00 -9.76 -4.29
C ALA A 87 2.34 -11.08 -3.58
N SER A 88 1.67 -12.18 -3.96
CA SER A 88 1.89 -13.54 -3.41
C SER A 88 3.13 -14.22 -3.97
#